data_AF-A0A950DX94-F1
#
_entry.id   AF-A0A950DX94-F1
#
_cell.length_a   1.000
_cell.length_b   1.000
_cell.length_c   1.000
_cell.angle_alpha   90.00
_cell.angle_beta   90.00
_cell.angle_gamma   90.00
#
_symmetry.space_group_name_H-M   'P 1'
#
loop_
_entity.id
_entity.type
_entity.pdbx_description
1 polymer ?
#
loop_
_entity_poly.entity_id
_entity_poly.type
_entity_poly.pdbx_seq_one_letter_code
_entity_poly.pdbx_strand_id
1 'polypeptide(L)'
;MISDSHPLRGFFSELVTQHFAQGVGIRDHEVAEYVANMLTEFCELEQLLRIRNTRGRRLDDVGEMILEADPVFGPAASFDRERQVRKHIGD
;
A
#
# COMPACT_ATOMS: atom_id res chain seq x y z
N MET A 1 10.08 9.12 0.79
CA MET A 1 10.17 8.46 -0.53
C MET A 1 11.46 7.67 -0.48
N ILE A 2 11.33 6.36 -0.49
CA ILE A 2 12.45 5.46 -0.32
C ILE A 2 13.32 5.52 -1.58
N SER A 3 14.63 5.69 -1.39
CA SER A 3 15.59 5.72 -2.50
C SER A 3 15.57 4.40 -3.28
N ASP A 4 15.79 4.46 -4.59
CA ASP A 4 15.89 3.26 -5.43
C ASP A 4 17.03 2.33 -5.00
N SER A 5 18.06 2.85 -4.33
CA SER A 5 19.15 2.05 -3.76
C SER A 5 18.90 1.58 -2.32
N HIS A 6 17.67 1.67 -1.82
CA HIS A 6 17.36 1.28 -0.45
C HIS A 6 17.47 -0.24 -0.26
N PRO A 7 18.21 -0.74 0.74
CA PRO A 7 18.45 -2.19 0.92
C PRO A 7 17.17 -3.03 1.00
N LEU A 8 16.09 -2.50 1.59
CA LEU A 8 14.81 -3.20 1.67
C LEU A 8 14.15 -3.44 0.31
N ARG A 9 14.38 -2.58 -0.69
CA ARG A 9 13.83 -2.76 -2.03
C ARG A 9 14.41 -4.01 -2.68
N GLY A 10 15.72 -4.19 -2.58
CA GLY A 10 16.40 -5.41 -3.06
C GLY A 10 15.93 -6.65 -2.32
N PHE A 11 15.86 -6.57 -0.99
CA PHE A 11 15.36 -7.66 -0.14
C PHE A 11 13.95 -8.10 -0.52
N PHE A 12 12.99 -7.16 -0.60
CA PHE A 12 11.61 -7.50 -0.94
C PHE A 12 11.46 -7.92 -2.40
N SER A 13 12.24 -7.37 -3.34
CA SER A 13 12.22 -7.81 -4.73
C SER A 13 12.61 -9.28 -4.86
N GLU A 14 13.68 -9.72 -4.19
CA GLU A 14 14.12 -11.11 -4.20
C GLU A 14 13.09 -12.02 -3.52
N LEU A 15 12.64 -11.64 -2.32
CA LEU A 15 11.71 -12.42 -1.52
C LEU A 15 10.36 -12.62 -2.23
N VAL A 16 9.76 -11.54 -2.75
CA VAL A 16 8.48 -11.60 -3.45
C VAL A 16 8.60 -12.40 -4.75
N THR A 17 9.64 -12.16 -5.54
CA THR A 17 9.86 -12.89 -6.80
C THR A 17 9.99 -14.39 -6.56
N GLN A 18 10.77 -14.80 -5.56
CA GLN A 18 10.92 -16.21 -5.22
C GLN A 18 9.60 -16.83 -4.77
N HIS A 19 8.88 -16.19 -3.85
CA HIS A 19 7.61 -16.70 -3.33
C HIS A 19 6.52 -16.76 -4.40
N PHE A 20 6.44 -15.77 -5.28
CA PHE A 20 5.47 -15.76 -6.38
C PHE A 20 5.76 -16.88 -7.36
N ALA A 21 7.02 -17.04 -7.80
CA ALA A 21 7.39 -18.06 -8.76
C ALA A 21 7.25 -19.49 -8.22
N GLN A 22 7.66 -19.73 -6.97
CA GLN A 22 7.76 -21.08 -6.39
C GLN A 22 6.57 -21.47 -5.52
N GLY A 23 6.00 -20.52 -4.76
CA GLY A 23 4.93 -20.78 -3.80
C GLY A 23 3.53 -20.64 -4.39
N VAL A 24 3.32 -19.63 -5.24
CA VAL A 24 1.98 -19.28 -5.78
C VAL A 24 1.84 -19.61 -7.27
N GLY A 25 2.94 -19.71 -8.00
CA GLY A 25 2.96 -19.93 -9.45
C GLY A 25 2.73 -18.66 -10.29
N ILE A 26 2.80 -17.49 -9.67
CA ILE A 26 2.74 -16.19 -10.35
C ILE A 26 4.11 -15.89 -10.97
N ARG A 27 4.15 -15.69 -12.29
CA ARG A 27 5.39 -15.39 -13.05
C ARG A 27 5.38 -14.00 -13.69
N ASP A 28 4.56 -13.12 -13.13
CA ASP A 28 4.44 -11.74 -13.59
C ASP A 28 5.44 -10.86 -12.82
N HIS A 29 6.43 -10.34 -13.54
CA HIS A 29 7.46 -9.47 -12.98
C HIS A 29 6.87 -8.15 -12.47
N GLU A 30 5.90 -7.57 -13.18
CA GLU A 30 5.32 -6.28 -12.80
C GLU A 30 4.55 -6.40 -11.49
N VAL A 31 3.84 -7.53 -11.29
CA VAL A 31 3.13 -7.81 -10.04
C VAL A 31 4.11 -8.03 -8.88
N ALA A 32 5.20 -8.76 -9.11
CA ALA A 32 6.23 -8.97 -8.10
C ALA A 32 6.91 -7.65 -7.68
N GLU A 33 7.26 -6.82 -8.66
CA GLU A 33 7.87 -5.51 -8.41
C GLU A 33 6.90 -4.56 -7.69
N TYR A 34 5.62 -4.56 -8.08
CA TYR A 34 4.58 -3.77 -7.42
C TYR A 34 4.46 -4.10 -5.94
N VAL A 35 4.38 -5.39 -5.60
CA VAL A 35 4.26 -5.84 -4.20
C VAL A 35 5.54 -5.57 -3.43
N ALA A 36 6.72 -5.78 -4.02
CA ALA A 36 8.00 -5.46 -3.38
C ALA A 36 8.12 -3.96 -3.04
N ASN A 37 7.72 -3.08 -3.96
CA ASN A 37 7.70 -1.64 -3.74
C ASN A 37 6.69 -1.25 -2.65
N MET A 38 5.49 -1.84 -2.68
CA MET A 38 4.48 -1.62 -1.64
C MET A 38 5.03 -1.98 -0.25
N LEU A 39 5.58 -3.19 -0.08
CA LEU A 39 6.16 -3.64 1.20
C LEU A 39 7.30 -2.72 1.67
N THR A 40 8.12 -2.26 0.73
CA THR A 40 9.20 -1.31 1.01
C THR A 40 8.63 0.00 1.56
N GLU A 41 7.61 0.58 0.93
CA GLU A 41 6.97 1.82 1.37
C GLU A 41 6.42 1.73 2.81
N PHE A 42 5.84 0.59 3.21
CA PHE A 42 5.29 0.40 4.55
C PHE A 42 6.33 0.32 5.68
N CYS A 43 7.63 0.20 5.36
CA CYS A 43 8.67 0.25 6.38
C CYS A 43 8.95 1.67 6.90
N GLU A 44 8.50 2.72 6.20
CA GLU A 44 8.53 4.10 6.69
C GLU A 44 7.28 4.39 7.54
N LEU A 45 7.46 4.74 8.83
CA LEU A 45 6.34 5.07 9.74
C LEU A 45 5.43 6.18 9.19
N GLU A 46 6.00 7.14 8.46
CA GLU A 46 5.23 8.22 7.82
C GLU A 46 4.29 7.72 6.71
N GLN A 47 4.69 6.67 5.97
CA GLN A 47 3.82 6.04 4.98
C GLN A 47 2.71 5.24 5.66
N LEU A 48 3.03 4.54 6.75
CA LEU A 48 2.06 3.78 7.54
C LEU A 48 0.96 4.69 8.12
N LEU A 49 1.31 5.91 8.55
CA LEU A 49 0.39 6.87 9.17
C LEU A 49 -0.08 7.99 8.21
N ARG A 50 -0.01 7.72 6.90
CA ARG A 50 -0.24 8.74 5.86
C ARG A 50 -1.71 9.13 5.72
N ILE A 51 -2.64 8.21 5.98
CA ILE A 51 -4.06 8.46 5.77
C ILE A 51 -4.60 9.40 6.85
N ARG A 52 -5.31 10.44 6.40
CA ARG A 52 -6.00 11.40 7.26
C ARG A 52 -7.43 11.52 6.82
N ASN A 53 -8.32 11.74 7.78
CA ASN A 53 -9.70 12.08 7.48
C ASN A 53 -9.83 13.55 7.07
N THR A 54 -11.04 13.91 6.67
CA THR A 54 -11.43 15.28 6.28
C THR A 54 -11.19 16.34 7.37
N ARG A 55 -11.06 15.94 8.64
CA ARG A 55 -10.71 16.82 9.78
C ARG A 55 -9.20 16.90 10.04
N GLY A 56 -8.38 16.29 9.18
CA GLY A 56 -6.92 16.25 9.31
C GLY A 56 -6.39 15.27 10.35
N ARG A 57 -7.27 14.52 11.04
CA ARG A 57 -6.88 13.50 12.02
C ARG A 57 -6.27 12.31 11.28
N ARG A 58 -5.11 11.83 11.76
CA ARG A 58 -4.53 10.56 11.27
C ARG A 58 -5.48 9.41 11.59
N LEU A 59 -5.61 8.48 10.65
CA LEU A 59 -6.29 7.21 10.89
C LEU A 59 -5.22 6.15 11.14
N ASP A 60 -5.34 5.44 12.25
CA ASP A 60 -4.51 4.29 12.64
C ASP A 60 -5.31 2.98 12.72
N ASP A 61 -6.64 3.07 12.58
CA ASP A 61 -7.55 1.93 12.51
C ASP A 61 -8.00 1.66 11.06
N VAL A 62 -7.87 0.41 10.62
CA VAL A 62 -8.26 -0.02 9.27
C VAL A 62 -9.76 0.09 9.03
N GLY A 63 -10.59 -0.12 10.06
CA GLY A 63 -12.04 0.05 9.97
C GLY A 63 -12.42 1.51 9.70
N GLU A 64 -11.76 2.45 10.36
CA GLU A 64 -11.91 3.88 10.05
C GLU A 64 -11.45 4.22 8.63
N MET A 65 -10.37 3.58 8.14
CA MET A 65 -9.91 3.77 6.76
C MET A 65 -10.90 3.21 5.73
N ILE A 66 -11.56 2.08 5.99
CA ILE A 66 -12.60 1.53 5.10
C ILE A 66 -13.78 2.50 4.99
N LEU A 67 -14.20 3.10 6.10
CA LEU A 67 -15.23 4.14 6.08
C LEU A 67 -14.75 5.38 5.33
N GLU A 68 -13.48 5.75 5.49
CA GLU A 68 -12.87 6.89 4.80
C GLU A 68 -12.77 6.71 3.28
N ALA A 69 -12.80 5.47 2.79
CA ALA A 69 -12.66 5.13 1.38
C ALA A 69 -13.94 5.31 0.56
N ASP A 70 -15.13 5.39 1.16
CA ASP A 70 -16.40 5.42 0.41
C ASP A 70 -16.61 6.78 -0.31
N PRO A 71 -16.68 6.81 -1.66
CA PRO A 71 -16.85 8.04 -2.44
C PRO A 71 -18.31 8.38 -2.76
N VAL A 72 -19.27 7.50 -2.43
CA VAL A 72 -20.69 7.66 -2.76
C VAL A 72 -21.46 8.17 -1.55
N PHE A 73 -21.26 7.55 -0.40
CA PHE A 73 -21.94 7.89 0.85
C PHE A 73 -20.98 8.30 1.97
N GLY A 74 -19.67 8.15 1.73
CA GLY A 74 -18.63 8.45 2.70
C GLY A 74 -17.86 9.75 2.43
N PRO A 75 -16.72 9.92 3.11
CA PRO A 75 -15.95 11.15 3.09
C PRO A 75 -14.90 11.20 1.97
N ALA A 76 -14.74 10.16 1.14
CA ALA A 76 -13.79 10.19 0.04
C ALA A 76 -14.25 11.21 -1.02
N ALA A 77 -13.41 12.21 -1.29
CA ALA A 77 -13.74 13.28 -2.23
C ALA A 77 -13.80 12.84 -3.71
N SER A 78 -13.30 11.64 -4.03
CA SER A 78 -13.26 11.09 -5.39
C SER A 78 -12.95 9.60 -5.38
N PHE A 79 -13.16 8.94 -6.53
CA PHE A 79 -12.71 7.56 -6.76
C PHE A 79 -11.17 7.42 -6.69
N ASP A 80 -10.40 8.46 -6.99
CA ASP A 80 -8.94 8.45 -6.79
C ASP A 80 -8.59 8.40 -5.31
N ARG A 81 -9.34 9.12 -4.47
CA ARG A 81 -9.18 9.09 -3.02
C ARG A 81 -9.58 7.73 -2.47
N GLU A 82 -10.68 7.15 -2.93
CA GLU A 82 -11.07 5.77 -2.61
C GLU A 82 -9.91 4.82 -2.92
N ARG A 83 -9.40 4.83 -4.17
CA ARG A 83 -8.32 3.95 -4.60
C ARG A 83 -7.05 4.12 -3.76
N GLN A 84 -6.71 5.36 -3.41
CA GLN A 84 -5.55 5.62 -2.55
C GLN A 84 -5.71 4.97 -1.17
N VAL A 85 -6.90 5.04 -0.57
CA VAL A 85 -7.16 4.46 0.77
C VAL A 85 -7.24 2.93 0.69
N ARG A 86 -7.94 2.38 -0.33
CA ARG A 86 -8.03 0.93 -0.57
C ARG A 86 -6.65 0.29 -0.77
N LYS A 87 -5.82 0.88 -1.64
CA LYS A 87 -4.43 0.45 -1.83
C LYS A 87 -3.65 0.46 -0.51
N HIS A 88 -3.89 1.44 0.35
CA HIS A 88 -3.18 1.55 1.62
C HIS A 88 -3.61 0.50 2.65
N ILE A 89 -4.86 0.02 2.62
CA ILE A 89 -5.33 -1.07 3.48
C ILE A 89 -5.08 -2.46 2.89
N GLY A 90 -4.46 -2.55 1.71
CA GLY A 90 -4.11 -3.80 1.04
C GLY A 90 -5.20 -4.39 0.13
N ASP A 91 -6.16 -3.56 -0.29
CA ASP A 91 -7.17 -3.87 -1.34
C ASP A 91 -6.67 -3.36 -2.71
#